data_AF-A0A9W9R663-F1
#
_entry.id   AF-A0A9W9R663-F1
#
_cell.length_a   1.000
_cell.length_b   1.000
_cell.length_c   1.000
_cell.angle_alpha   90.00
_cell.angle_beta   90.00
_cell.angle_gamma   90.00
#
_symmetry.space_group_name_H-M   'P 1'
#
loop_
_entity.id
_entity.type
_entity.pdbx_description
1 polymer ?
#
loop_
_entity_poly.entity_id
_entity_poly.type
_entity_poly.pdbx_seq_one_letter_code
_entity_poly.pdbx_strand_id
1 'polypeptide(L)'
;MNVDDLYIVLHYHWTKDTTPYPDGRQIIQLAFVLLVSAYTASRPGALVYVEKNEQTNVQHFFGSVNQVDATETEKMDEWDLRDEDLKTLCYGQISLILLPNPGGIRDHLVMEVDLKHTKGHDKRPKKKIFLMSEVKQPFFDIVMLVVAMAFIDGAFESRIRSIEDIFASRVEPPRYSLQLRFVKEKLNVPICRQPISTHCGISTHEIKPLKYHTYLYYLERLSFAVGMPRAMKPYDLRRGTGEAVEKTAPLPLLQQVMGHVYASTFQTYMNQRVQSHVQAAFLGIPSEDALMNILSHQSRYIDPRAPSHYDDLPATTRASLSTHPEIVGLQEMRDSLAKEAKEMYGSMKNAAGTKIGELKAKTEAALRCAKAKLKKDTFEGARGEFFSTIDTLEINRQLDPSLLDIDKQAYAPEKIVHRLDERRQVAELMQISMQDLTEKNDMAQRVTLVNALIELGRVRKVPTERFNPERQTEYAISSNLFSLPKELPSAETESSSSPEPRDCPISLTNRHCLFCTFEPQYQSYFASSRKAREHFEKHLRKYKPTEPITCPDRYCQLVLSGHKALKRHAEDVHHVRYFTEAQRIQAGF
;
A
#
# COMPACT_ATOMS: atom_id res chain seq x y z
N MET A 1 10.13 21.06 -2.70
CA MET A 1 10.11 19.74 -3.34
C MET A 1 10.56 19.92 -4.76
N ASN A 2 11.58 19.19 -5.20
CA ASN A 2 12.06 19.19 -6.58
C ASN A 2 12.22 17.74 -7.09
N VAL A 3 12.92 17.56 -8.21
CA VAL A 3 13.23 16.24 -8.77
C VAL A 3 14.10 15.39 -7.83
N ASP A 4 15.03 16.00 -7.08
CA ASP A 4 15.90 15.28 -6.13
C ASP A 4 15.12 14.78 -4.92
N ASP A 5 14.24 15.62 -4.37
CA ASP A 5 13.34 15.23 -3.27
C ASP A 5 12.46 14.04 -3.71
N LEU A 6 11.92 14.09 -4.94
CA LEU A 6 11.12 13.01 -5.52
C LEU A 6 11.96 11.76 -5.80
N TYR A 7 13.19 11.92 -6.28
CA TYR A 7 14.15 10.82 -6.48
C TYR A 7 14.39 10.07 -5.17
N ILE A 8 14.72 10.78 -4.08
CA ILE A 8 15.01 10.17 -2.78
C ILE A 8 13.82 9.32 -2.31
N VAL A 9 12.60 9.84 -2.46
CA VAL A 9 11.36 9.16 -2.07
C VAL A 9 11.10 7.92 -2.92
N LEU A 10 11.19 8.03 -4.24
CA LEU A 10 10.98 6.90 -5.16
C LEU A 10 12.09 5.86 -5.02
N HIS A 11 13.34 6.28 -4.94
CA HIS A 11 14.49 5.41 -4.71
C HIS A 11 14.30 4.61 -3.42
N TYR A 12 13.90 5.28 -2.32
CA TYR A 12 13.62 4.58 -1.06
C TYR A 12 12.44 3.61 -1.21
N HIS A 13 11.33 4.04 -1.82
CA HIS A 13 10.14 3.21 -2.03
C HIS A 13 10.45 1.87 -2.72
N TRP A 14 11.28 1.92 -3.76
CA TRP A 14 11.65 0.73 -4.53
C TRP A 14 12.75 -0.10 -3.85
N THR A 15 13.79 0.55 -3.31
CA THR A 15 15.03 -0.15 -2.91
C THR A 15 15.18 -0.39 -1.41
N LYS A 16 14.50 0.39 -0.57
CA LYS A 16 14.70 0.38 0.90
C LYS A 16 13.43 0.18 1.72
N ASP A 17 12.25 0.46 1.18
CA ASP A 17 11.03 0.43 1.97
C ASP A 17 10.66 -0.99 2.43
N THR A 18 10.78 -1.26 3.72
CA THR A 18 10.45 -2.56 4.35
C THR A 18 9.02 -2.61 4.90
N THR A 19 8.26 -1.52 4.74
CA THR A 19 6.91 -1.45 5.28
C THR A 19 5.97 -2.42 4.54
N PRO A 20 5.03 -3.07 5.26
CA PRO A 20 4.10 -3.97 4.63
C PRO A 20 3.11 -3.18 3.76
N TYR A 21 2.95 -3.65 2.53
CA TYR A 21 1.85 -3.27 1.64
C TYR A 21 0.82 -4.41 1.60
N PRO A 22 -0.47 -4.11 1.38
CA PRO A 22 -1.49 -5.14 1.23
C PRO A 22 -1.16 -6.20 0.17
N ASP A 23 -0.74 -5.74 -1.01
CA ASP A 23 -0.35 -6.56 -2.15
C ASP A 23 0.72 -5.83 -2.99
N GLY A 24 1.27 -6.50 -4.00
CA GLY A 24 2.31 -5.90 -4.83
C GLY A 24 1.80 -4.81 -5.78
N ARG A 25 0.52 -4.82 -6.15
CA ARG A 25 -0.08 -3.73 -6.94
C ARG A 25 -0.07 -2.41 -6.17
N GLN A 26 -0.29 -2.43 -4.85
CA GLN A 26 -0.23 -1.24 -4.01
C GLN A 26 1.13 -0.52 -4.06
N ILE A 27 2.22 -1.27 -4.29
CA ILE A 27 3.57 -0.73 -4.46
C ILE A 27 3.63 0.06 -5.79
N ILE A 28 3.25 -0.58 -6.90
CA ILE A 28 3.28 0.01 -8.24
C ILE A 28 2.41 1.27 -8.33
N GLN A 29 1.18 1.21 -7.80
CA GLN A 29 0.27 2.35 -7.87
C GLN A 29 0.73 3.52 -7.01
N LEU A 30 1.46 3.30 -5.90
CA LEU A 30 1.99 4.41 -5.10
C LEU A 30 3.02 5.20 -5.91
N ALA A 31 3.99 4.52 -6.54
CA ALA A 31 4.94 5.16 -7.43
C ALA A 31 4.24 5.92 -8.57
N PHE A 32 3.23 5.32 -9.18
CA PHE A 32 2.44 5.97 -10.22
C PHE A 32 1.73 7.24 -9.70
N VAL A 33 1.10 7.20 -8.52
CA VAL A 33 0.41 8.38 -7.96
C VAL A 33 1.40 9.50 -7.66
N LEU A 34 2.61 9.20 -7.18
CA LEU A 34 3.66 10.21 -6.95
C LEU A 34 4.09 10.87 -8.26
N LEU A 35 4.37 10.07 -9.29
CA LEU A 35 4.80 10.56 -10.60
C LEU A 35 3.69 11.35 -11.32
N VAL A 36 2.46 10.83 -11.38
CA VAL A 36 1.36 11.54 -12.05
C VAL A 36 1.02 12.85 -11.32
N SER A 37 1.15 12.88 -9.99
CA SER A 37 1.00 14.12 -9.20
C SER A 37 2.06 15.15 -9.56
N ALA A 38 3.32 14.72 -9.69
CA ALA A 38 4.43 15.58 -10.09
C ALA A 38 4.30 16.04 -11.55
N TYR A 39 3.97 15.18 -12.49
CA TYR A 39 3.98 15.52 -13.93
C TYR A 39 2.75 16.30 -14.38
N THR A 40 1.65 16.24 -13.63
CA THR A 40 0.44 17.01 -13.97
C THR A 40 0.24 18.24 -13.08
N ALA A 41 1.07 18.42 -12.06
CA ALA A 41 0.87 19.39 -10.97
C ALA A 41 -0.55 19.34 -10.37
N SER A 42 -1.25 18.20 -10.44
CA SER A 42 -2.68 18.18 -10.15
C SER A 42 -2.99 18.21 -8.68
N ARG A 43 -4.23 18.63 -8.34
CA ARG A 43 -4.74 18.40 -6.99
C ARG A 43 -5.03 16.91 -6.80
N PRO A 44 -4.86 16.37 -5.58
CA PRO A 44 -5.07 14.94 -5.32
C PRO A 44 -6.46 14.45 -5.75
N GLY A 45 -7.51 15.26 -5.57
CA GLY A 45 -8.87 14.92 -5.98
C GLY A 45 -9.12 14.80 -7.49
N ALA A 46 -8.14 15.14 -8.33
CA ALA A 46 -8.20 14.85 -9.77
C ALA A 46 -7.65 13.45 -10.11
N LEU A 47 -6.92 12.83 -9.18
CA LEU A 47 -6.17 11.60 -9.39
C LEU A 47 -6.74 10.45 -8.54
N VAL A 48 -6.99 10.72 -7.26
CA VAL A 48 -7.52 9.78 -6.27
C VAL A 48 -8.87 10.26 -5.75
N TYR A 49 -9.68 9.32 -5.26
CA TYR A 49 -11.02 9.62 -4.78
C TYR A 49 -10.99 10.40 -3.45
N VAL A 50 -11.65 11.55 -3.43
CA VAL A 50 -11.88 12.35 -2.22
C VAL A 50 -13.34 12.17 -1.82
N GLU A 51 -13.54 11.44 -0.72
CA GLU A 51 -14.86 11.21 -0.14
C GLU A 51 -15.48 12.56 0.25
N LYS A 52 -16.64 12.87 -0.32
CA LYS A 52 -17.42 14.06 0.06
C LYS A 52 -18.13 13.77 1.36
N ASN A 53 -17.45 13.96 2.48
CA ASN A 53 -18.09 13.77 3.77
C ASN A 53 -18.72 15.11 4.19
N GLU A 54 -20.05 15.24 4.10
CA GLU A 54 -20.80 16.46 4.46
C GLU A 54 -20.48 16.92 5.89
N GLN A 55 -20.17 15.99 6.80
CA GLN A 55 -19.78 16.28 8.18
C GLN A 55 -18.37 16.92 8.29
N THR A 56 -17.41 16.53 7.44
CA THR A 56 -16.05 17.13 7.47
C THR A 56 -15.99 18.54 6.90
N ASN A 57 -16.88 18.88 5.96
CA ASN A 57 -16.99 20.25 5.46
C ASN A 57 -17.50 21.24 6.54
N VAL A 58 -18.33 20.78 7.49
CA VAL A 58 -18.79 21.60 8.61
C VAL A 58 -17.67 21.80 9.65
N GLN A 59 -16.87 20.76 9.94
CA GLN A 59 -15.72 20.85 10.86
C GLN A 59 -14.59 21.77 10.36
N HIS A 60 -14.44 21.92 9.05
CA HIS A 60 -13.44 22.82 8.47
C HIS A 60 -13.86 24.30 8.47
N PHE A 61 -15.16 24.59 8.61
CA PHE A 61 -15.70 25.95 8.65
C PHE A 61 -16.07 26.43 10.07
N PHE A 62 -16.44 25.52 10.97
CA PHE A 62 -16.75 25.84 12.36
C PHE A 62 -15.81 25.05 13.28
N GLY A 63 -14.87 25.77 13.88
CA GLY A 63 -13.88 25.18 14.80
C GLY A 63 -14.54 24.33 15.89
N SER A 64 -13.92 23.16 16.12
CA SER A 64 -14.04 22.29 17.30
C SER A 64 -15.31 22.43 18.15
N VAL A 65 -16.34 21.64 17.84
CA VAL A 65 -17.30 21.14 18.85
C VAL A 65 -17.65 19.68 18.55
N ASN A 66 -17.71 18.89 19.63
CA ASN A 66 -17.90 17.43 19.69
C ASN A 66 -19.26 16.91 19.17
N GLN A 67 -19.26 15.58 18.92
CA GLN A 67 -20.38 14.62 18.74
C GLN A 67 -21.01 14.62 17.33
N VAL A 68 -21.40 13.50 16.72
CA VAL A 68 -21.95 12.25 17.27
C VAL A 68 -21.74 11.06 16.30
N ASP A 69 -21.74 9.85 16.87
CA ASP A 69 -22.14 8.53 16.31
C ASP A 69 -21.34 7.88 15.17
N ALA A 70 -20.29 7.14 15.56
CA ALA A 70 -19.82 5.97 14.83
C ALA A 70 -20.60 4.72 15.29
N THR A 71 -21.81 4.54 14.77
CA THR A 71 -22.41 3.20 14.63
C THR A 71 -22.14 2.69 13.21
N GLU A 72 -20.86 2.41 12.92
CA GLU A 72 -20.49 1.69 11.70
C GLU A 72 -20.82 0.21 11.88
N THR A 73 -22.11 -0.11 11.75
CA THR A 73 -22.46 -1.29 10.97
C THR A 73 -21.98 -0.96 9.57
N GLU A 74 -20.94 -1.64 9.09
CA GLU A 74 -20.58 -1.63 7.67
C GLU A 74 -21.80 -2.13 6.89
N LYS A 75 -22.72 -1.20 6.57
CA LYS A 75 -23.62 -1.38 5.44
C LYS A 75 -22.68 -1.39 4.25
N MET A 76 -22.49 -2.58 3.74
CA MET A 76 -21.87 -2.83 2.46
C MET A 76 -22.80 -2.19 1.43
N ASP A 77 -22.69 -0.86 1.28
CA ASP A 77 -23.35 -0.16 0.20
C ASP A 77 -22.89 -0.88 -1.08
N GLU A 78 -23.86 -1.34 -1.83
CA GLU A 78 -23.66 -2.01 -3.10
C GLU A 78 -23.21 -0.92 -4.08
N TRP A 79 -21.89 -0.75 -4.21
CA TRP A 79 -21.29 0.26 -5.08
C TRP A 79 -21.50 -0.16 -6.55
N ASP A 80 -22.64 0.18 -7.15
CA ASP A 80 -22.85 0.02 -8.60
C ASP A 80 -22.15 1.17 -9.36
N LEU A 81 -20.82 1.17 -9.34
CA LEU A 81 -19.97 2.23 -9.94
C LEU A 81 -19.86 2.15 -11.47
N ARG A 82 -20.64 1.29 -12.12
CA ARG A 82 -20.49 1.06 -13.57
C ARG A 82 -20.98 2.25 -14.40
N ASP A 83 -21.87 3.08 -13.83
CA ASP A 83 -22.51 4.23 -14.50
C ASP A 83 -22.28 5.60 -13.85
N GLU A 84 -21.60 5.69 -12.70
CA GLU A 84 -21.30 6.99 -12.07
C GLU A 84 -19.94 7.55 -12.51
N ASP A 85 -19.88 8.86 -12.78
CA ASP A 85 -18.66 9.61 -13.10
C ASP A 85 -17.73 9.66 -11.86
N LEU A 86 -16.96 8.59 -11.67
CA LEU A 86 -15.99 8.45 -10.59
C LEU A 86 -14.98 9.61 -10.65
N LYS A 87 -14.98 10.49 -9.65
CA LYS A 87 -14.04 11.61 -9.52
C LYS A 87 -12.62 11.15 -9.20
N THR A 88 -11.99 10.42 -10.11
CA THR A 88 -10.67 9.78 -10.02
C THR A 88 -10.09 9.57 -11.43
N LEU A 89 -8.83 9.17 -11.53
CA LEU A 89 -8.21 8.83 -12.81
C LEU A 89 -8.53 7.37 -13.20
N CYS A 90 -9.22 7.17 -14.33
CA CYS A 90 -9.52 5.86 -14.90
C CYS A 90 -8.74 5.62 -16.21
N TYR A 91 -8.78 4.39 -16.72
CA TYR A 91 -8.13 4.04 -18.00
C TYR A 91 -8.64 4.87 -19.17
N GLY A 92 -9.92 5.28 -19.18
CA GLY A 92 -10.51 6.08 -20.25
C GLY A 92 -9.99 7.52 -20.32
N GLN A 93 -9.21 7.97 -19.33
CA GLN A 93 -8.49 9.24 -19.36
C GLN A 93 -7.03 9.08 -19.80
N ILE A 94 -6.56 7.86 -20.09
CA ILE A 94 -5.18 7.58 -20.47
C ILE A 94 -5.15 7.06 -21.91
N SER A 95 -4.31 7.67 -22.73
CA SER A 95 -4.04 7.19 -24.09
C SER A 95 -2.57 6.79 -24.21
N LEU A 96 -2.30 5.54 -24.54
CA LEU A 96 -0.97 5.08 -24.94
C LEU A 96 -0.87 5.13 -26.47
N ILE A 97 0.17 5.79 -26.99
CA ILE A 97 0.31 6.08 -28.42
C ILE A 97 1.73 5.73 -28.86
N LEU A 98 1.85 5.01 -29.97
CA LEU A 98 3.09 4.82 -30.71
C LEU A 98 3.22 5.92 -31.76
N LEU A 99 4.38 6.58 -31.78
CA LEU A 99 4.76 7.57 -32.79
C LEU A 99 5.93 7.04 -33.64
N PRO A 100 5.89 7.19 -34.97
CA PRO A 100 6.97 6.74 -35.86
C PRO A 100 8.33 7.26 -35.41
N ASN A 101 9.32 6.38 -35.36
CA ASN A 101 10.72 6.75 -35.14
C ASN A 101 11.58 6.22 -36.31
N PRO A 102 11.63 6.95 -37.44
CA PRO A 102 12.38 6.53 -38.62
C PRO A 102 13.87 6.38 -38.30
N GLY A 103 14.41 5.18 -38.51
CA GLY A 103 15.82 4.86 -38.22
C GLY A 103 16.08 4.31 -36.80
N GLY A 104 15.12 4.42 -35.89
CA GLY A 104 15.19 3.77 -34.58
C GLY A 104 14.82 2.31 -34.62
N ILE A 105 15.31 1.55 -33.63
CA ILE A 105 14.99 0.12 -33.49
C ILE A 105 13.51 -0.14 -33.17
N ARG A 106 12.80 0.87 -32.63
CA ARG A 106 11.36 0.86 -32.34
C ARG A 106 10.77 2.27 -32.38
N ASP A 107 9.45 2.32 -32.49
CA ASP A 107 8.68 3.55 -32.41
C ASP A 107 8.59 4.07 -30.96
N HIS A 108 8.35 5.38 -30.82
CA HIS A 108 8.27 6.03 -29.52
C HIS A 108 6.94 5.73 -28.84
N LEU A 109 6.98 5.18 -27.63
CA LEU A 109 5.80 5.02 -26.80
C LEU A 109 5.60 6.28 -25.96
N VAL A 110 4.49 6.96 -26.17
CA VAL A 110 4.10 8.15 -25.43
C VAL A 110 2.74 7.94 -24.76
N MET A 111 2.47 8.76 -23.76
CA MET A 111 1.24 8.70 -22.97
C MET A 111 0.59 10.08 -22.88
N GLU A 112 -0.71 10.14 -23.11
CA GLU A 112 -1.53 11.31 -22.83
C GLU A 112 -2.42 11.04 -21.62
N VAL A 113 -2.57 12.03 -20.74
CA VAL A 113 -3.46 11.98 -19.57
C VAL A 113 -4.45 13.13 -19.64
N ASP A 114 -5.72 12.85 -19.94
CA ASP A 114 -6.83 13.80 -19.97
C ASP A 114 -7.50 13.92 -18.59
N LEU A 115 -7.12 14.97 -17.83
CA LEU A 115 -7.68 15.18 -16.51
C LEU A 115 -9.04 15.89 -16.57
N LYS A 116 -10.10 15.09 -16.45
CA LYS A 116 -11.48 15.57 -16.40
C LYS A 116 -11.80 16.34 -15.10
N HIS A 117 -11.42 15.83 -13.93
CA HIS A 117 -11.89 16.37 -12.63
C HIS A 117 -10.96 17.44 -12.02
N THR A 118 -10.58 18.45 -12.80
CA THR A 118 -9.76 19.55 -12.28
C THR A 118 -10.60 20.59 -11.52
N LYS A 119 -10.01 21.31 -10.55
CA LYS A 119 -10.74 22.34 -9.78
C LYS A 119 -11.32 23.39 -10.73
N GLY A 120 -12.61 23.66 -10.58
CA GLY A 120 -13.33 24.62 -11.43
C GLY A 120 -13.87 24.02 -12.73
N HIS A 121 -13.60 22.73 -13.01
CA HIS A 121 -14.16 22.01 -14.16
C HIS A 121 -15.69 22.11 -14.19
N ASP A 122 -16.36 21.89 -13.06
CA ASP A 122 -17.83 21.98 -12.93
C ASP A 122 -18.38 23.37 -13.32
N LYS A 123 -17.56 24.43 -13.27
CA LYS A 123 -17.96 25.80 -13.64
C LYS A 123 -17.52 26.19 -15.06
N ARG A 124 -16.36 25.70 -15.51
CA ARG A 124 -15.75 25.97 -16.83
C ARG A 124 -14.98 24.73 -17.29
N PRO A 125 -15.62 23.82 -18.03
CA PRO A 125 -14.96 22.61 -18.50
C PRO A 125 -13.86 23.00 -19.49
N LYS A 126 -12.61 22.82 -19.07
CA LYS A 126 -11.43 22.88 -19.95
C LYS A 126 -10.66 21.59 -19.76
N LYS A 127 -10.68 20.75 -20.79
CA LYS A 127 -9.85 19.55 -20.82
C LYS A 127 -8.39 19.93 -20.71
N LYS A 128 -7.64 19.18 -19.91
CA LYS A 128 -6.19 19.36 -19.78
C LYS A 128 -5.54 18.02 -20.06
N ILE A 129 -4.88 17.97 -21.20
CA ILE A 129 -4.17 16.80 -21.66
C ILE A 129 -2.69 17.05 -21.35
N PHE A 130 -2.13 16.19 -20.52
CA PHE A 130 -0.70 16.18 -20.21
C PHE A 130 -0.02 15.12 -21.06
N LEU A 131 1.05 15.51 -21.75
CA LEU A 131 1.83 14.64 -22.61
C LEU A 131 3.06 14.17 -21.84
N MET A 132 3.30 12.86 -21.86
CA MET A 132 4.40 12.21 -21.16
C MET A 132 5.08 11.22 -22.10
N SER A 133 6.38 11.04 -21.93
CA SER A 133 7.19 10.07 -22.69
C SER A 133 7.93 9.16 -21.74
N GLU A 134 8.46 8.07 -22.28
CA GLU A 134 9.46 7.24 -21.61
C GLU A 134 10.68 8.08 -21.18
N VAL A 135 11.29 7.70 -20.06
CA VAL A 135 12.51 8.34 -19.53
C VAL A 135 13.55 7.29 -19.17
N LYS A 136 14.84 7.63 -19.34
CA LYS A 136 15.95 6.68 -19.16
C LYS A 136 16.20 6.28 -17.70
N GLN A 137 15.70 7.04 -16.74
CA GLN A 137 15.77 6.66 -15.33
C GLN A 137 14.49 5.89 -14.95
N PRO A 138 14.60 4.59 -14.56
CA PRO A 138 13.43 3.75 -14.27
C PRO A 138 12.48 4.33 -13.22
N PHE A 139 13.03 4.97 -12.18
CA PHE A 139 12.24 5.57 -11.10
C PHE A 139 11.24 6.62 -11.60
N PHE A 140 11.55 7.28 -12.71
CA PHE A 140 10.76 8.38 -13.27
C PHE A 140 9.86 7.93 -14.43
N ASP A 141 9.95 6.68 -14.88
CA ASP A 141 9.22 6.20 -16.04
C ASP A 141 7.77 5.81 -15.71
N ILE A 142 6.89 6.79 -15.78
CA ILE A 142 5.46 6.61 -15.52
C ILE A 142 4.77 5.73 -16.58
N VAL A 143 5.26 5.75 -17.83
CA VAL A 143 4.65 5.00 -18.94
C VAL A 143 4.76 3.51 -18.66
N MET A 144 5.92 3.06 -18.18
CA MET A 144 6.17 1.67 -17.82
C MET A 144 5.27 1.18 -16.68
N LEU A 145 4.98 2.04 -15.69
CA LEU A 145 4.04 1.71 -14.61
C LEU A 145 2.60 1.51 -15.13
N VAL A 146 2.15 2.38 -16.04
CA VAL A 146 0.83 2.28 -16.66
C VAL A 146 0.72 1.03 -17.52
N VAL A 147 1.74 0.74 -18.33
CA VAL A 147 1.79 -0.47 -19.17
C VAL A 147 1.74 -1.73 -18.30
N ALA A 148 2.53 -1.80 -17.23
CA ALA A 148 2.48 -2.93 -16.29
C ALA A 148 1.09 -3.10 -15.66
N MET A 149 0.47 -2.02 -15.18
CA MET A 149 -0.90 -2.07 -14.64
C MET A 149 -1.94 -2.49 -15.68
N ALA A 150 -1.81 -2.04 -16.93
CA ALA A 150 -2.67 -2.44 -18.04
C ALA A 150 -2.57 -3.94 -18.34
N PHE A 151 -1.37 -4.53 -18.29
CA PHE A 151 -1.18 -5.97 -18.39
C PHE A 151 -1.77 -6.73 -17.20
N ILE A 152 -1.56 -6.24 -15.97
CA ILE A 152 -2.14 -6.83 -14.75
C ILE A 152 -3.67 -6.85 -14.85
N ASP A 153 -4.28 -5.82 -15.43
CA ASP A 153 -5.74 -5.70 -15.56
C ASP A 153 -6.33 -6.34 -16.81
N GLY A 154 -5.50 -6.81 -17.74
CA GLY A 154 -5.93 -7.28 -19.06
C GLY A 154 -6.68 -6.19 -19.83
N ALA A 155 -6.12 -4.96 -19.85
CA ALA A 155 -6.84 -3.79 -20.31
C ALA A 155 -6.75 -3.55 -21.83
N PHE A 156 -5.75 -4.10 -22.53
CA PHE A 156 -5.58 -3.88 -23.96
C PHE A 156 -6.67 -4.53 -24.80
N GLU A 157 -7.19 -3.80 -25.79
CA GLU A 157 -8.19 -4.28 -26.76
C GLU A 157 -7.55 -5.13 -27.86
N SER A 158 -6.33 -4.79 -28.28
CA SER A 158 -5.57 -5.57 -29.24
C SER A 158 -5.08 -6.88 -28.64
N ARG A 159 -4.60 -7.80 -29.49
CA ARG A 159 -4.05 -9.10 -29.08
C ARG A 159 -2.64 -8.99 -28.45
N ILE A 160 -2.30 -7.84 -27.89
CA ILE A 160 -1.03 -7.59 -27.21
C ILE A 160 -1.02 -8.40 -25.92
N ARG A 161 -0.06 -9.31 -25.81
CA ARG A 161 0.10 -10.21 -24.65
C ARG A 161 1.34 -9.89 -23.84
N SER A 162 2.29 -9.18 -24.43
CA SER A 162 3.53 -8.79 -23.75
C SER A 162 4.04 -7.42 -24.19
N ILE A 163 5.01 -6.88 -23.45
CA ILE A 163 5.65 -5.59 -23.77
C ILE A 163 6.46 -5.65 -25.06
N GLU A 164 6.99 -6.82 -25.40
CA GLU A 164 7.67 -7.10 -26.65
C GLU A 164 6.73 -6.92 -27.85
N ASP A 165 5.45 -7.30 -27.74
CA ASP A 165 4.46 -7.05 -28.79
C ASP A 165 4.28 -5.53 -29.04
N ILE A 166 4.30 -4.73 -27.95
CA ILE A 166 4.22 -3.26 -28.05
C ILE A 166 5.47 -2.72 -28.75
N PHE A 167 6.66 -3.16 -28.34
CA PHE A 167 7.92 -2.67 -28.91
C PHE A 167 8.20 -3.18 -30.33
N ALA A 168 7.64 -4.32 -30.70
CA ALA A 168 7.69 -4.85 -32.07
C ALA A 168 6.66 -4.18 -33.00
N SER A 169 5.62 -3.57 -32.45
CA SER A 169 4.62 -2.85 -33.25
C SER A 169 5.22 -1.61 -33.90
N ARG A 170 4.90 -1.40 -35.19
CA ARG A 170 5.34 -0.22 -35.96
C ARG A 170 4.13 0.54 -36.52
N VAL A 171 4.29 1.86 -36.60
CA VAL A 171 3.34 2.76 -37.24
C VAL A 171 3.64 2.78 -38.73
N GLU A 172 2.76 2.14 -39.50
CA GLU A 172 2.90 2.06 -40.95
C GLU A 172 2.25 3.27 -41.67
N PRO A 173 2.84 3.74 -42.79
CA PRO A 173 2.21 4.73 -43.66
C PRO A 173 0.83 4.26 -44.16
N PRO A 174 -0.15 5.18 -44.38
CA PRO A 174 -0.05 6.63 -44.29
C PRO A 174 -0.33 7.17 -42.87
N ARG A 175 -0.33 6.33 -41.84
CA ARG A 175 -0.61 6.76 -40.46
C ARG A 175 0.62 7.44 -39.84
N TYR A 176 0.34 8.39 -38.94
CA TYR A 176 1.36 9.11 -38.17
C TYR A 176 1.38 8.73 -36.69
N SER A 177 0.46 7.86 -36.27
CA SER A 177 0.43 7.31 -34.93
C SER A 177 -0.42 6.04 -34.87
N LEU A 178 -0.19 5.23 -33.83
CA LEU A 178 -1.02 4.09 -33.49
C LEU A 178 -1.39 4.15 -32.01
N GLN A 179 -2.68 4.21 -31.71
CA GLN A 179 -3.16 4.20 -30.32
C GLN A 179 -3.35 2.77 -29.82
N LEU A 180 -2.75 2.45 -28.67
CA LEU A 180 -2.99 1.20 -27.94
C LEU A 180 -4.28 1.37 -27.13
N ARG A 181 -5.40 0.93 -27.70
CA ARG A 181 -6.72 1.10 -27.08
C ARG A 181 -6.93 0.15 -25.91
N PHE A 182 -7.69 0.62 -24.93
CA PHE A 182 -8.21 -0.21 -23.84
C PHE A 182 -9.62 -0.71 -24.17
N VAL A 183 -9.96 -1.91 -23.68
CA VAL A 183 -11.31 -2.48 -23.82
C VAL A 183 -12.36 -1.58 -23.16
N LYS A 184 -13.57 -1.55 -23.75
CA LYS A 184 -14.64 -0.62 -23.35
C LYS A 184 -15.01 -0.77 -21.87
N GLU A 185 -14.99 -2.01 -21.35
CA GLU A 185 -15.33 -2.34 -19.97
C GLU A 185 -14.31 -1.79 -18.96
N LYS A 186 -13.08 -1.48 -19.41
CA LYS A 186 -12.01 -0.97 -18.54
C LYS A 186 -11.95 0.55 -18.50
N LEU A 187 -12.58 1.26 -19.43
CA LEU A 187 -12.48 2.73 -19.52
C LEU A 187 -12.91 3.46 -18.24
N ASN A 188 -13.92 2.95 -17.53
CA ASN A 188 -14.39 3.53 -16.27
C ASN A 188 -13.71 2.92 -15.02
N VAL A 189 -12.78 1.98 -15.19
CA VAL A 189 -12.07 1.36 -14.06
C VAL A 189 -10.95 2.30 -13.58
N PRO A 190 -10.92 2.67 -12.29
CA PRO A 190 -9.83 3.47 -11.74
C PRO A 190 -8.49 2.77 -11.90
N ILE A 191 -7.45 3.52 -12.30
CA ILE A 191 -6.11 2.94 -12.43
C ILE A 191 -5.53 2.59 -11.05
N CYS A 192 -5.74 3.47 -10.07
CA CYS A 192 -5.38 3.28 -8.67
C CYS A 192 -6.60 2.85 -7.87
N ARG A 193 -6.50 1.71 -7.17
CA ARG A 193 -7.65 1.10 -6.50
C ARG A 193 -7.39 0.86 -5.02
N GLN A 194 -8.47 0.83 -4.25
CA GLN A 194 -8.45 0.72 -2.80
C GLN A 194 -8.10 -0.72 -2.39
N PRO A 195 -7.14 -0.92 -1.46
CA PRO A 195 -7.01 -2.20 -0.78
C PRO A 195 -8.20 -2.41 0.16
N ILE A 196 -8.85 -3.56 0.05
CA ILE A 196 -9.98 -3.95 0.90
C ILE A 196 -9.69 -5.26 1.63
N SER A 197 -10.24 -5.39 2.84
CA SER A 197 -10.20 -6.64 3.58
C SER A 197 -11.16 -7.64 2.93
N THR A 198 -10.63 -8.78 2.51
CA THR A 198 -11.40 -9.91 1.99
C THR A 198 -11.23 -11.11 2.93
N HIS A 199 -12.02 -12.16 2.71
CA HIS A 199 -11.89 -13.43 3.43
C HIS A 199 -10.52 -14.12 3.21
N CYS A 200 -9.80 -13.74 2.15
CA CYS A 200 -8.48 -14.27 1.79
C CYS A 200 -7.30 -13.38 2.24
N GLY A 201 -7.58 -12.27 2.92
CA GLY A 201 -6.59 -11.25 3.27
C GLY A 201 -6.92 -9.89 2.66
N ILE A 202 -6.00 -8.93 2.74
CA ILE A 202 -6.19 -7.60 2.17
C ILE A 202 -5.68 -7.61 0.74
N SER A 203 -6.52 -7.23 -0.22
CA SER A 203 -6.14 -7.13 -1.63
C SER A 203 -6.79 -5.93 -2.29
N THR A 204 -6.21 -5.46 -3.38
CA THR A 204 -6.72 -4.37 -4.19
C THR A 204 -8.07 -4.75 -4.79
N HIS A 205 -9.08 -3.89 -4.59
CA HIS A 205 -10.40 -4.08 -5.16
C HIS A 205 -10.37 -3.94 -6.69
N GLU A 206 -11.26 -4.64 -7.38
CA GLU A 206 -11.41 -4.58 -8.84
C GLU A 206 -11.84 -3.21 -9.40
N ILE A 207 -12.65 -2.43 -8.67
CA ILE A 207 -13.26 -1.19 -9.16
C ILE A 207 -13.26 -0.03 -8.15
N LYS A 208 -13.06 -0.27 -6.84
CA LYS A 208 -13.10 0.82 -5.86
C LYS A 208 -11.88 1.72 -6.01
N PRO A 209 -12.05 3.03 -6.26
CA PRO A 209 -10.92 3.94 -6.44
C PRO A 209 -10.12 4.12 -5.15
N LEU A 210 -8.83 4.37 -5.29
CA LEU A 210 -7.95 4.66 -4.16
C LEU A 210 -8.43 5.91 -3.42
N LYS A 211 -8.68 5.79 -2.12
CA LYS A 211 -9.10 6.92 -1.28
C LYS A 211 -7.91 7.85 -0.98
N TYR A 212 -8.18 9.16 -0.92
CA TYR A 212 -7.19 10.19 -0.58
C TYR A 212 -6.44 9.90 0.72
N HIS A 213 -7.14 9.48 1.77
CA HIS A 213 -6.50 9.20 3.05
C HIS A 213 -5.60 7.96 3.00
N THR A 214 -5.88 6.99 2.13
CA THR A 214 -5.02 5.81 1.95
C THR A 214 -3.73 6.23 1.23
N TYR A 215 -3.85 7.05 0.20
CA TYR A 215 -2.70 7.66 -0.47
C TYR A 215 -1.86 8.52 0.50
N LEU A 216 -2.51 9.42 1.26
CA LEU A 216 -1.85 10.28 2.23
C LEU A 216 -1.09 9.46 3.27
N TYR A 217 -1.72 8.41 3.82
CA TYR A 217 -1.08 7.51 4.76
C TYR A 217 0.21 6.88 4.20
N TYR A 218 0.16 6.38 2.95
CA TYR A 218 1.37 5.83 2.31
C TYR A 218 2.45 6.86 2.10
N LEU A 219 2.09 8.07 1.67
CA LEU A 219 3.04 9.16 1.47
C LEU A 219 3.68 9.58 2.79
N GLU A 220 2.90 9.82 3.84
CA GLU A 220 3.40 10.24 5.15
C GLU A 220 4.35 9.20 5.75
N ARG A 221 3.95 7.93 5.69
CA ARG A 221 4.78 6.80 6.13
C ARG A 221 6.11 6.77 5.38
N LEU A 222 6.08 6.90 4.06
CA LEU A 222 7.27 6.86 3.22
C LEU A 222 8.19 8.06 3.51
N SER A 223 7.64 9.26 3.70
CA SER A 223 8.42 10.45 4.05
C SER A 223 9.18 10.29 5.37
N PHE A 224 8.53 9.73 6.40
CA PHE A 224 9.20 9.49 7.68
C PHE A 224 10.24 8.37 7.58
N ALA A 225 9.97 7.32 6.80
CA ALA A 225 10.93 6.24 6.56
C ALA A 225 12.20 6.71 5.83
N VAL A 226 12.06 7.70 4.94
CA VAL A 226 13.19 8.38 4.28
C VAL A 226 14.02 9.21 5.26
N GLY A 227 13.44 9.66 6.39
CA GLY A 227 14.11 10.53 7.35
C GLY A 227 13.73 12.02 7.23
N MET A 228 12.63 12.36 6.54
CA MET A 228 12.22 13.77 6.35
C MET A 228 11.66 14.39 7.63
N PRO A 229 12.11 15.59 8.08
CA PRO A 229 11.67 16.18 9.36
C PRO A 229 10.16 16.26 9.53
N ARG A 230 9.45 16.54 8.43
CA ARG A 230 7.99 16.51 8.35
C ARG A 230 7.59 15.65 7.16
N ALA A 231 6.47 14.95 7.31
CA ALA A 231 5.90 14.19 6.22
C ALA A 231 5.51 15.10 5.04
N MET A 232 5.71 14.59 3.83
CA MET A 232 5.27 15.26 2.61
C MET A 232 3.76 15.25 2.54
N LYS A 233 3.21 16.35 2.02
CA LYS A 233 1.82 16.43 1.60
C LYS A 233 1.76 16.33 0.09
N PRO A 234 0.68 15.79 -0.50
CA PRO A 234 0.52 15.78 -1.94
C PRO A 234 0.61 17.16 -2.60
N TYR A 235 0.32 18.22 -1.85
CA TYR A 235 0.42 19.60 -2.32
C TYR A 235 1.88 20.07 -2.51
N ASP A 236 2.84 19.44 -1.83
CA ASP A 236 4.26 19.75 -1.97
C ASP A 236 4.78 19.36 -3.36
N LEU A 237 4.31 18.22 -3.91
CA LEU A 237 4.61 17.79 -5.29
C LEU A 237 4.09 18.82 -6.30
N ARG A 238 2.82 19.21 -6.15
CA ARG A 238 2.19 20.22 -7.01
C ARG A 238 2.91 21.56 -6.98
N ARG A 239 3.33 22.00 -5.78
CA ARG A 239 4.10 23.24 -5.64
C ARG A 239 5.47 23.12 -6.30
N GLY A 240 6.18 22.00 -6.07
CA GLY A 240 7.46 21.71 -6.71
C GLY A 240 7.39 21.75 -8.24
N THR A 241 6.35 21.15 -8.82
CA THR A 241 6.11 21.23 -10.26
C THR A 241 5.84 22.67 -10.72
N GLY A 242 5.03 23.43 -9.98
CA GLY A 242 4.77 24.83 -10.29
C GLY A 242 6.05 25.67 -10.32
N GLU A 243 6.93 25.50 -9.33
CA GLU A 243 8.25 26.14 -9.26
C GLU A 243 9.14 25.72 -10.46
N ALA A 244 9.13 24.44 -10.85
CA ALA A 244 9.92 23.95 -11.98
C ALA A 244 9.41 24.48 -13.34
N VAL A 245 8.09 24.56 -13.53
CA VAL A 245 7.46 25.09 -14.74
C VAL A 245 7.64 26.60 -14.82
N GLU A 246 7.60 27.34 -13.72
CA GLU A 246 7.84 28.79 -13.69
C GLU A 246 9.20 29.17 -14.29
N LYS A 247 10.23 28.34 -14.09
CA LYS A 247 11.58 28.59 -14.61
C LYS A 247 11.72 28.35 -16.12
N THR A 248 10.82 27.57 -16.72
CA THR A 248 10.98 27.04 -18.09
C THR A 248 9.86 27.48 -19.03
N ALA A 249 8.69 27.84 -18.50
CA ALA A 249 7.49 28.11 -19.26
C ALA A 249 7.01 29.56 -19.10
N PRO A 250 6.38 30.13 -20.14
CA PRO A 250 5.74 31.44 -20.01
C PRO A 250 4.56 31.38 -19.04
N LEU A 251 4.25 32.52 -18.42
CA LEU A 251 3.21 32.64 -17.38
C LEU A 251 1.83 32.04 -17.77
N PRO A 252 1.31 32.18 -19.01
CA PRO A 252 0.05 31.54 -19.40
C PRO A 252 0.09 30.01 -19.33
N LEU A 253 1.24 29.41 -19.66
CA LEU A 253 1.40 27.96 -19.59
C LEU A 253 1.49 27.49 -18.12
N LEU A 254 2.19 28.23 -17.26
CA LEU A 254 2.19 27.98 -15.81
C LEU A 254 0.77 28.06 -15.23
N GLN A 255 -0.02 29.07 -15.62
CA GLN A 255 -1.42 29.19 -15.21
C GLN A 255 -2.27 28.00 -15.69
N GLN A 256 -2.04 27.52 -16.92
CA GLN A 256 -2.72 26.35 -17.47
C GLN A 256 -2.38 25.08 -16.68
N VAL A 257 -1.09 24.82 -16.43
CA VAL A 257 -0.62 23.67 -15.63
C VAL A 257 -1.21 23.73 -14.22
N MET A 258 -1.05 24.86 -13.53
CA MET A 258 -1.57 25.03 -12.18
C MET A 258 -3.11 25.11 -12.14
N GLY A 259 -3.79 25.43 -13.24
CA GLY A 259 -5.24 25.66 -13.22
C GLY A 259 -5.63 26.86 -12.37
N HIS A 260 -4.84 27.94 -12.50
CA HIS A 260 -5.12 29.23 -11.89
C HIS A 260 -5.71 30.16 -12.95
N VAL A 261 -6.70 30.95 -12.55
CA VAL A 261 -7.28 32.00 -13.43
C VAL A 261 -6.36 33.23 -13.47
N TYR A 262 -5.68 33.50 -12.36
CA TYR A 262 -4.81 34.67 -12.22
C TYR A 262 -3.41 34.25 -11.79
N ALA A 263 -2.39 34.96 -12.28
CA ALA A 263 -1.00 34.77 -11.90
C ALA A 263 -0.78 35.01 -10.40
N SER A 264 -1.46 36.01 -9.83
CA SER A 264 -1.44 36.32 -8.41
C SER A 264 -1.86 35.15 -7.52
N THR A 265 -2.69 34.24 -8.03
CA THR A 265 -3.04 33.02 -7.29
C THR A 265 -1.82 32.14 -7.06
N PHE A 266 -0.89 32.06 -8.02
CA PHE A 266 0.36 31.30 -7.83
C PHE A 266 1.28 31.98 -6.81
N GLN A 267 1.33 33.31 -6.78
CA GLN A 267 2.15 34.07 -5.82
C GLN A 267 1.84 33.72 -4.35
N THR A 268 0.58 33.39 -4.03
CA THR A 268 0.21 32.93 -2.67
C THR A 268 0.85 31.60 -2.25
N TYR A 269 1.33 30.82 -3.22
CA TYR A 269 2.01 29.54 -3.01
C TYR A 269 3.52 29.64 -3.17
N MET A 270 4.06 30.84 -3.47
CA MET A 270 5.49 31.04 -3.64
C MET A 270 6.25 30.57 -2.41
N ASN A 271 7.45 30.08 -2.69
CA ASN A 271 8.31 29.61 -1.64
C ASN A 271 8.75 30.76 -0.73
N GLN A 272 8.71 30.51 0.58
CA GLN A 272 9.29 31.45 1.55
C GLN A 272 10.80 31.61 1.30
N ARG A 273 11.45 30.55 0.80
CA ARG A 273 12.84 30.61 0.33
C ARG A 273 12.86 31.17 -1.08
N VAL A 274 13.48 32.33 -1.26
CA VAL A 274 13.68 32.95 -2.56
C VAL A 274 14.56 32.04 -3.43
N GLN A 275 14.04 31.59 -4.57
CA GLN A 275 14.73 30.67 -5.49
C GLN A 275 15.61 31.40 -6.52
N SER A 276 16.06 32.60 -6.18
CA SER A 276 17.00 33.38 -6.96
C SER A 276 18.22 33.67 -6.10
N HIS A 277 19.41 33.57 -6.67
CA HIS A 277 20.65 33.92 -5.98
C HIS A 277 20.78 35.45 -5.86
N VAL A 278 19.95 36.07 -5.01
CA VAL A 278 19.84 37.54 -4.87
C VAL A 278 21.21 38.18 -4.61
N GLN A 279 22.06 37.53 -3.79
CA GLN A 279 23.42 38.00 -3.55
C GLN A 279 24.26 38.05 -4.83
N ALA A 280 24.24 37.00 -5.66
CA ALA A 280 25.01 36.97 -6.89
C ALA A 280 24.51 38.02 -7.89
N ALA A 281 23.18 38.15 -8.01
CA ALA A 281 22.54 39.16 -8.83
C ALA A 281 22.91 40.59 -8.39
N PHE A 282 22.93 40.86 -7.08
CA PHE A 282 23.30 42.16 -6.54
C PHE A 282 24.79 42.49 -6.74
N LEU A 283 25.67 41.50 -6.56
CA LEU A 283 27.12 41.66 -6.71
C LEU A 283 27.60 41.62 -8.17
N GLY A 284 26.70 41.33 -9.13
CA GLY A 284 27.06 41.20 -10.54
C GLY A 284 27.95 39.98 -10.83
N ILE A 285 27.90 38.96 -9.98
CA ILE A 285 28.68 37.71 -10.14
C ILE A 285 27.80 36.58 -10.69
N PRO A 286 28.38 35.54 -11.31
CA PRO A 286 27.63 34.38 -11.76
C PRO A 286 26.83 33.72 -10.63
N SER A 287 25.60 33.29 -10.93
CA SER A 287 24.78 32.55 -9.97
C SER A 287 25.32 31.14 -9.76
N GLU A 288 25.52 30.75 -8.50
CA GLU A 288 25.77 29.35 -8.14
C GLU A 288 24.45 28.58 -8.04
N ASP A 289 23.82 28.30 -9.19
CA ASP A 289 22.50 27.66 -9.24
C ASP A 289 22.47 26.28 -8.57
N ALA A 290 23.56 25.51 -8.67
CA ALA A 290 23.69 24.23 -7.99
C ALA A 290 23.65 24.38 -6.46
N LEU A 291 24.37 25.35 -5.91
CA LEU A 291 24.35 25.64 -4.48
C LEU A 291 22.97 26.14 -4.04
N MET A 292 22.36 27.06 -4.80
CA MET A 292 21.05 27.60 -4.49
C MET A 292 19.95 26.55 -4.53
N ASN A 293 20.04 25.60 -5.45
CA ASN A 293 19.19 24.43 -5.48
C ASN A 293 19.34 23.70 -4.12
N ILE A 294 20.53 23.23 -3.77
CA ILE A 294 20.79 22.53 -2.49
C ILE A 294 20.28 23.31 -1.27
N LEU A 295 20.52 24.62 -1.20
CA LEU A 295 20.10 25.48 -0.08
C LEU A 295 18.58 25.62 0.05
N SER A 296 17.87 25.58 -1.08
CA SER A 296 16.42 25.78 -1.13
C SER A 296 15.62 24.50 -0.82
N HIS A 297 16.24 23.32 -0.99
CA HIS A 297 15.55 22.02 -0.95
C HIS A 297 15.29 21.46 0.45
N GLN A 298 14.31 20.55 0.52
CA GLN A 298 13.96 19.86 1.78
C GLN A 298 14.93 18.71 2.05
N SER A 299 15.50 18.11 1.00
CA SER A 299 16.50 17.05 1.08
C SER A 299 17.68 17.33 2.00
N ARG A 300 18.11 18.59 2.14
CA ARG A 300 19.20 18.98 3.06
C ARG A 300 18.92 18.60 4.52
N TYR A 301 17.65 18.54 4.91
CA TYR A 301 17.26 18.20 6.28
C TYR A 301 16.93 16.72 6.46
N ILE A 302 17.06 15.90 5.42
CA ILE A 302 16.79 14.46 5.52
C ILE A 302 17.92 13.83 6.32
N ASP A 303 17.55 13.15 7.40
CA ASP A 303 18.47 12.33 8.18
C ASP A 303 17.87 10.91 8.35
N PRO A 304 18.44 9.89 7.71
CA PRO A 304 18.00 8.50 7.85
C PRO A 304 18.07 7.93 9.27
N ARG A 305 18.79 8.58 10.19
CA ARG A 305 18.89 8.19 11.61
C ARG A 305 17.67 8.65 12.42
N ALA A 306 16.83 9.52 11.86
CA ALA A 306 15.64 10.01 12.53
C ALA A 306 14.59 8.88 12.69
N PRO A 307 13.91 8.77 13.84
CA PRO A 307 12.96 7.68 14.09
C PRO A 307 11.80 7.70 13.10
N SER A 308 11.55 6.58 12.44
CA SER A 308 10.54 6.45 11.37
C SER A 308 9.16 6.06 11.89
N HIS A 309 9.13 5.37 13.02
CA HIS A 309 7.93 4.89 13.70
C HIS A 309 8.02 5.11 15.21
N TYR A 310 6.86 5.11 15.88
CA TYR A 310 6.79 5.15 17.35
C TYR A 310 7.57 4.00 18.02
N ASP A 311 7.62 2.83 17.38
CA ASP A 311 8.31 1.65 17.91
C ASP A 311 9.84 1.83 17.93
N ASP A 312 10.38 2.75 17.13
CA ASP A 312 11.82 3.07 17.08
C ASP A 312 12.27 3.90 18.30
N LEU A 313 11.32 4.41 19.09
CA LEU A 313 11.61 5.22 20.27
C LEU A 313 12.10 4.37 21.45
N PRO A 314 12.90 4.95 22.35
CA PRO A 314 13.36 4.28 23.57
C PRO A 314 12.20 3.68 24.38
N ALA A 315 12.42 2.52 24.99
CA ALA A 315 11.41 1.82 25.78
C ALA A 315 10.86 2.68 26.93
N THR A 316 11.71 3.54 27.51
CA THR A 316 11.34 4.52 28.56
C THR A 316 10.30 5.52 28.05
N THR A 317 10.54 6.11 26.87
CA THR A 317 9.60 7.02 26.19
C THR A 317 8.31 6.31 25.81
N ARG A 318 8.37 5.02 25.47
CA ARG A 318 7.17 4.22 25.17
C ARG A 318 6.36 3.84 26.41
N ALA A 319 7.02 3.62 27.55
CA ALA A 319 6.38 3.24 28.80
C ALA A 319 5.51 4.38 29.38
N SER A 320 5.92 5.64 29.17
CA SER A 320 5.20 6.83 29.67
C SER A 320 3.75 6.93 29.19
N LEU A 321 3.42 6.30 28.05
CA LEU A 321 2.06 6.26 27.52
C LEU A 321 1.11 5.47 28.44
N SER A 322 1.59 4.40 29.06
CA SER A 322 0.78 3.57 29.96
C SER A 322 0.48 4.24 31.30
N THR A 323 1.35 5.17 31.72
CA THR A 323 1.26 5.89 32.99
C THR A 323 0.64 7.28 32.84
N HIS A 324 0.24 7.68 31.62
CA HIS A 324 -0.29 9.01 31.36
C HIS A 324 -1.66 9.20 32.06
N PRO A 325 -1.90 10.29 32.81
CA PRO A 325 -3.11 10.46 33.64
C PRO A 325 -4.42 10.29 32.87
N GLU A 326 -4.50 10.83 31.64
CA GLU A 326 -5.69 10.67 30.78
C GLU A 326 -5.95 9.21 30.39
N ILE A 327 -4.88 8.44 30.12
CA ILE A 327 -5.00 7.02 29.75
C ILE A 327 -5.44 6.19 30.96
N VAL A 328 -4.84 6.46 32.12
CA VAL A 328 -5.20 5.79 33.39
C VAL A 328 -6.66 6.09 33.75
N GLY A 329 -7.07 7.37 33.73
CA GLY A 329 -8.45 7.75 34.05
C GLY A 329 -9.49 7.13 33.10
N LEU A 330 -9.20 7.06 31.80
CA LEU A 330 -10.07 6.39 30.82
C LEU A 330 -10.10 4.86 31.02
N GLN A 331 -9.01 4.25 31.49
CA GLN A 331 -8.97 2.82 31.84
C GLN A 331 -9.82 2.54 33.09
N GLU A 332 -9.66 3.33 34.14
CA GLU A 332 -10.45 3.22 35.37
C GLU A 332 -11.94 3.40 35.10
N MET A 333 -12.31 4.39 34.28
CA MET A 333 -13.70 4.63 33.88
C MET A 333 -14.26 3.45 33.07
N ARG A 334 -13.49 2.90 32.12
CA ARG A 334 -13.89 1.71 31.36
C ARG A 334 -14.12 0.52 32.29
N ASP A 335 -13.23 0.32 33.26
CA ASP A 335 -13.26 -0.84 34.16
C ASP A 335 -14.40 -0.73 35.18
N SER A 336 -14.68 0.48 35.67
CA SER A 336 -15.85 0.77 36.50
C SER A 336 -17.16 0.50 35.75
N LEU A 337 -17.31 1.03 34.52
CA LEU A 337 -18.49 0.79 33.68
C LEU A 337 -18.65 -0.70 33.32
N ALA A 338 -17.55 -1.43 33.12
CA ALA A 338 -17.59 -2.86 32.88
C ALA A 338 -18.07 -3.65 34.10
N LYS A 339 -17.67 -3.22 35.31
CA LYS A 339 -18.11 -3.81 36.57
C LYS A 339 -19.61 -3.56 36.80
N GLU A 340 -20.04 -2.31 36.66
CA GLU A 340 -21.44 -1.90 36.81
C GLU A 340 -22.37 -2.60 35.80
N ALA A 341 -21.94 -2.71 34.54
CA ALA A 341 -22.67 -3.46 33.51
C ALA A 341 -22.85 -4.93 33.88
N LYS A 342 -21.82 -5.55 34.49
CA LYS A 342 -21.87 -6.95 34.91
C LYS A 342 -22.77 -7.14 36.12
N GLU A 343 -22.77 -6.20 37.06
CA GLU A 343 -23.64 -6.21 38.24
C GLU A 343 -25.12 -6.10 37.86
N MET A 344 -25.47 -5.22 36.91
CA MET A 344 -26.88 -5.02 36.53
C MET A 344 -27.42 -6.02 35.52
N TYR A 345 -26.62 -6.47 34.56
CA TYR A 345 -27.09 -7.28 33.43
C TYR A 345 -26.50 -8.71 33.42
N GLY A 346 -25.70 -9.07 34.43
CA GLY A 346 -25.04 -10.37 34.60
C GLY A 346 -23.91 -10.65 33.60
N SER A 347 -23.97 -10.09 32.39
CA SER A 347 -22.95 -10.22 31.36
C SER A 347 -22.87 -8.99 30.45
N MET A 348 -21.70 -8.76 29.86
CA MET A 348 -21.49 -7.67 28.90
C MET A 348 -22.33 -7.82 27.62
N LYS A 349 -22.68 -9.05 27.24
CA LYS A 349 -23.54 -9.28 26.06
C LYS A 349 -24.96 -8.77 26.30
N ASN A 350 -25.45 -8.88 27.53
CA ASN A 350 -26.78 -8.42 27.92
C ASN A 350 -26.83 -6.90 28.13
N ALA A 351 -25.69 -6.27 28.43
CA ALA A 351 -25.57 -4.82 28.53
C ALA A 351 -25.47 -4.11 27.17
N ALA A 352 -25.37 -4.86 26.06
CA ALA A 352 -25.35 -4.29 24.71
C ALA A 352 -26.69 -3.61 24.39
N GLY A 353 -26.65 -2.35 23.93
CA GLY A 353 -27.85 -1.53 23.67
C GLY A 353 -28.43 -0.84 24.92
N THR A 354 -27.75 -0.93 26.07
CA THR A 354 -28.10 -0.16 27.27
C THR A 354 -27.25 1.10 27.36
N LYS A 355 -27.70 2.11 28.11
CA LYS A 355 -26.94 3.35 28.33
C LYS A 355 -25.53 3.11 28.90
N ILE A 356 -25.35 2.09 29.74
CA ILE A 356 -24.03 1.74 30.30
C ILE A 356 -23.16 1.02 29.29
N GLY A 357 -23.73 0.13 28.48
CA GLY A 357 -23.03 -0.49 27.35
C GLY A 357 -22.54 0.56 26.34
N GLU A 358 -23.37 1.54 26.02
CA GLU A 358 -23.04 2.67 25.16
C GLU A 358 -21.96 3.58 25.76
N LEU A 359 -22.09 3.94 27.05
CA LEU A 359 -21.07 4.73 27.76
C LEU A 359 -19.73 4.01 27.78
N LYS A 360 -19.71 2.70 28.05
CA LYS A 360 -18.47 1.91 28.01
C LYS A 360 -17.86 1.91 26.60
N ALA A 361 -18.67 1.68 25.57
CA ALA A 361 -18.19 1.70 24.18
C ALA A 361 -17.61 3.07 23.79
N LYS A 362 -18.25 4.16 24.26
CA LYS A 362 -17.75 5.53 24.10
C LYS A 362 -16.43 5.75 24.83
N THR A 363 -16.30 5.26 26.07
CA THR A 363 -15.04 5.33 26.83
C THR A 363 -13.93 4.50 26.19
N GLU A 364 -14.24 3.31 25.65
CA GLU A 364 -13.28 2.51 24.90
C GLU A 364 -12.81 3.21 23.60
N ALA A 365 -13.74 3.87 22.89
CA ALA A 365 -13.40 4.68 21.72
C ALA A 365 -12.52 5.87 22.11
N ALA A 366 -12.89 6.61 23.17
CA ALA A 366 -12.09 7.70 23.72
C ALA A 366 -10.68 7.24 24.13
N LEU A 367 -10.56 6.08 24.79
CA LEU A 367 -9.28 5.49 25.16
C LEU A 367 -8.43 5.16 23.93
N ARG A 368 -9.02 4.61 22.86
CA ARG A 368 -8.30 4.35 21.60
C ARG A 368 -7.82 5.66 20.97
N CYS A 369 -8.68 6.68 20.90
CA CYS A 369 -8.34 7.99 20.35
C CYS A 369 -7.24 8.68 21.16
N ALA A 370 -7.34 8.70 22.49
CA ALA A 370 -6.35 9.29 23.38
C ALA A 370 -4.99 8.60 23.23
N LYS A 371 -4.95 7.25 23.18
CA LYS A 371 -3.71 6.50 22.92
C LYS A 371 -3.11 6.83 21.56
N ALA A 372 -3.92 6.90 20.50
CA ALA A 372 -3.44 7.22 19.16
C ALA A 372 -2.87 8.63 19.08
N LYS A 373 -3.56 9.61 19.68
CA LYS A 373 -3.11 11.01 19.77
C LYS A 373 -1.81 11.11 20.55
N LEU A 374 -1.75 10.54 21.75
CA LEU A 374 -0.54 10.61 22.58
C LEU A 374 0.66 9.93 21.90
N LYS A 375 0.47 8.80 21.21
CA LYS A 375 1.53 8.18 20.40
C LYS A 375 2.04 9.13 19.33
N LYS A 376 1.12 9.78 18.61
CA LYS A 376 1.46 10.73 17.55
C LYS A 376 2.22 11.93 18.10
N ASP A 377 1.70 12.57 19.15
CA ASP A 377 2.31 13.74 19.78
C ASP A 377 3.70 13.40 20.35
N THR A 378 3.85 12.23 20.99
CA THR A 378 5.15 11.76 21.49
C THR A 378 6.15 11.51 20.36
N PHE A 379 5.70 10.90 19.27
CA PHE A 379 6.54 10.63 18.10
C PHE A 379 6.97 11.93 17.39
N GLU A 380 6.04 12.85 17.18
CA GLU A 380 6.33 14.17 16.59
C GLU A 380 7.27 14.98 17.48
N GLY A 381 7.07 14.93 18.81
CA GLY A 381 7.96 15.55 19.79
C GLY A 381 9.38 15.00 19.74
N ALA A 382 9.54 13.67 19.78
CA ALA A 382 10.85 13.02 19.72
C ALA A 382 11.58 13.29 18.40
N ARG A 383 10.86 13.33 17.27
CA ARG A 383 11.45 13.75 15.98
C ARG A 383 11.86 15.22 16.03
N GLY A 384 11.02 16.10 16.57
CA GLY A 384 11.35 17.52 16.73
C GLY A 384 12.63 17.72 17.55
N GLU A 385 12.74 17.01 18.67
CA GLU A 385 13.94 16.99 19.52
C GLU A 385 15.18 16.51 18.76
N PHE A 386 15.08 15.41 18.02
CA PHE A 386 16.17 14.88 17.19
C PHE A 386 16.71 15.95 16.22
N PHE A 387 15.86 16.57 15.39
CA PHE A 387 16.32 17.57 14.42
C PHE A 387 16.78 18.88 15.07
N SER A 388 16.32 19.20 16.28
CA SER A 388 16.78 20.38 17.01
C SER A 388 18.15 20.20 17.67
N THR A 389 18.59 18.96 17.89
CA THR A 389 19.80 18.64 18.68
C THR A 389 20.91 17.99 17.87
N ILE A 390 20.59 17.26 16.78
CA ILE A 390 21.55 16.45 16.04
C ILE A 390 22.74 17.26 15.50
N ASP A 391 22.49 18.45 14.93
CA ASP A 391 23.54 19.32 14.40
C ASP A 391 24.52 19.74 15.50
N THR A 392 24.00 20.18 16.64
CA THR A 392 24.81 20.58 17.81
C THR A 392 25.61 19.40 18.36
N LEU A 393 25.00 18.22 18.45
CA LEU A 393 25.69 17.01 18.91
C LEU A 393 26.82 16.61 17.96
N GLU A 394 26.60 16.72 16.64
CA GLU A 394 27.59 16.39 15.63
C GLU A 394 28.75 17.39 15.62
N ILE A 395 28.46 18.69 15.70
CA ILE A 395 29.48 19.74 15.83
C ILE A 395 30.31 19.54 17.11
N ASN A 396 29.66 19.31 18.25
CA ASN A 396 30.37 19.10 19.52
C ASN A 396 31.28 17.86 19.48
N ARG A 397 30.83 16.78 18.82
CA ARG A 397 31.68 15.59 18.60
C ARG A 397 32.90 15.90 17.74
N GLN A 398 32.77 16.75 16.72
CA GLN A 398 33.88 17.14 15.85
C GLN A 398 34.88 18.08 16.56
N LEU A 399 34.40 18.88 17.51
CA LEU A 399 35.24 19.81 18.27
C LEU A 399 35.97 19.14 19.44
N ASP A 400 35.56 17.94 19.86
CA ASP A 400 36.20 17.17 20.93
C ASP A 400 37.43 16.41 20.38
N PRO A 401 38.66 16.83 20.72
CA PRO A 401 39.87 16.19 20.20
C PRO A 401 40.01 14.73 20.63
N SER A 402 39.36 14.32 21.72
CA SER A 402 39.38 12.94 22.22
C SER A 402 38.53 11.98 21.40
N LEU A 403 37.64 12.51 20.55
CA LEU A 403 36.72 11.74 19.70
C LEU A 403 37.15 11.76 18.21
N LEU A 404 38.24 12.45 17.86
CA LEU A 404 38.74 12.56 16.48
C LEU A 404 39.33 11.24 15.94
N ASP A 405 39.89 10.41 16.83
CA ASP A 405 40.53 9.12 16.51
C ASP A 405 39.62 7.89 16.77
N ILE A 406 38.41 8.10 17.30
CA ILE A 406 37.41 7.03 17.33
C ILE A 406 36.97 6.85 15.90
N ASP A 407 37.28 5.70 15.30
CA ASP A 407 36.84 5.28 13.96
C ASP A 407 35.51 5.95 13.66
N LYS A 408 35.52 6.93 12.75
CA LYS A 408 34.30 7.61 12.32
C LYS A 408 33.35 6.49 11.99
N GLN A 409 32.35 6.24 12.84
CA GLN A 409 31.28 5.31 12.54
C GLN A 409 30.48 5.99 11.45
N ALA A 410 31.04 5.96 10.24
CA ALA A 410 30.44 6.45 9.04
C ALA A 410 29.09 5.73 8.98
N TYR A 411 28.02 6.51 9.00
CA TYR A 411 26.69 5.95 8.89
C TYR A 411 26.66 5.12 7.61
N ALA A 412 26.63 3.80 7.77
CA ALA A 412 26.54 2.85 6.68
C ALA A 412 25.06 2.45 6.57
N PRO A 413 24.34 2.93 5.55
CA PRO A 413 22.94 2.57 5.39
C PRO A 413 22.81 1.06 5.25
N GLU A 414 21.87 0.46 5.98
CA GLU A 414 21.64 -0.98 5.90
C GLU A 414 21.34 -1.40 4.45
N LYS A 415 22.02 -2.45 3.98
CA LYS A 415 21.72 -3.05 2.68
C LYS A 415 20.47 -3.91 2.83
N ILE A 416 19.33 -3.29 2.57
CA ILE A 416 18.04 -3.96 2.57
C ILE A 416 17.96 -4.89 1.37
N VAL A 417 17.68 -6.16 1.64
CA VAL A 417 17.36 -7.18 0.65
C VAL A 417 15.92 -7.62 0.92
N HIS A 418 15.02 -7.28 0.00
CA HIS A 418 13.61 -7.67 0.13
C HIS A 418 13.47 -9.19 0.16
N ARG A 419 12.61 -9.71 1.04
CA ARG A 419 12.35 -11.15 1.13
C ARG A 419 11.58 -11.67 -0.07
N LEU A 420 10.63 -10.88 -0.56
CA LEU A 420 9.84 -11.20 -1.74
C LEU A 420 10.75 -11.08 -2.98
N ASP A 421 10.93 -12.18 -3.71
CA ASP A 421 11.86 -12.24 -4.85
C ASP A 421 11.44 -11.29 -5.97
N GLU A 422 10.14 -11.18 -6.27
CA GLU A 422 9.59 -10.25 -7.25
C GLU A 422 9.90 -8.80 -6.89
N ARG A 423 9.84 -8.46 -5.59
CA ARG A 423 10.19 -7.11 -5.12
C ARG A 423 11.69 -6.87 -5.18
N ARG A 424 12.51 -7.88 -4.84
CA ARG A 424 13.97 -7.79 -4.93
C ARG A 424 14.41 -7.56 -6.38
N GLN A 425 13.85 -8.32 -7.31
CA GLN A 425 14.15 -8.19 -8.74
C GLN A 425 13.80 -6.79 -9.25
N VAL A 426 12.60 -6.26 -8.94
CA VAL A 426 12.23 -4.89 -9.32
C VAL A 426 13.18 -3.87 -8.69
N ALA A 427 13.54 -4.03 -7.42
CA ALA A 427 14.46 -3.11 -6.73
C ALA A 427 15.86 -3.07 -7.37
N GLU A 428 16.38 -4.21 -7.80
CA GLU A 428 17.67 -4.31 -8.50
C GLU A 428 17.59 -3.66 -9.88
N LEU A 429 16.54 -3.94 -10.66
CA LEU A 429 16.36 -3.39 -12.00
C LEU A 429 16.14 -1.87 -11.98
N MET A 430 15.47 -1.35 -10.95
CA MET A 430 15.23 0.09 -10.78
C MET A 430 16.52 0.90 -10.50
N GLN A 431 17.56 0.25 -9.95
CA GLN A 431 18.87 0.88 -9.67
C GLN A 431 19.75 1.02 -10.91
N ILE A 432 19.42 0.33 -12.02
CA ILE A 432 20.20 0.37 -13.25
C ILE A 432 19.79 1.63 -14.04
N SER A 433 20.68 2.63 -14.10
CA SER A 433 20.50 3.77 -15.00
C SER A 433 20.58 3.29 -16.45
N MET A 434 19.63 3.73 -17.29
CA MET A 434 19.63 3.42 -18.72
C MET A 434 20.24 4.53 -19.57
N GLN A 435 20.84 5.57 -18.97
CA GLN A 435 21.39 6.72 -19.71
C GLN A 435 22.52 6.35 -20.68
N ASP A 436 23.39 5.43 -20.27
CA ASP A 436 24.58 5.05 -21.05
C ASP A 436 24.38 3.72 -21.83
N LEU A 437 23.16 3.17 -21.83
CA LEU A 437 22.86 1.94 -22.54
C LEU A 437 22.63 2.21 -24.03
N THR A 438 23.12 1.29 -24.87
CA THR A 438 22.72 1.25 -26.29
C THR A 438 21.21 1.05 -26.41
N GLU A 439 20.60 1.49 -27.50
CA GLU A 439 19.14 1.37 -27.68
C GLU A 439 18.63 -0.06 -27.49
N LYS A 440 19.39 -1.06 -27.97
CA LYS A 440 19.06 -2.48 -27.82
C LYS A 440 19.08 -2.93 -26.35
N ASN A 441 20.08 -2.50 -25.58
CA ASN A 441 20.20 -2.86 -24.17
C ASN A 441 19.16 -2.12 -23.33
N ASP A 442 18.87 -0.86 -23.63
CA ASP A 442 17.76 -0.10 -23.01
C ASP A 442 16.42 -0.81 -23.25
N MET A 443 16.13 -1.23 -24.49
CA MET A 443 14.92 -2.00 -24.81
C MET A 443 14.85 -3.30 -24.00
N ALA A 444 15.93 -4.11 -23.98
CA ALA A 444 15.95 -5.37 -23.24
C ALA A 444 15.75 -5.17 -21.73
N GLN A 445 16.36 -4.11 -21.18
CA GLN A 445 16.22 -3.75 -19.77
C GLN A 445 14.79 -3.32 -19.44
N ARG A 446 14.17 -2.51 -20.31
CA ARG A 446 12.76 -2.08 -20.21
C ARG A 446 11.80 -3.27 -20.21
N VAL A 447 12.00 -4.20 -21.13
CA VAL A 447 11.23 -5.45 -21.21
C VAL A 447 11.32 -6.22 -19.90
N THR A 448 12.54 -6.44 -19.41
CA THR A 448 12.79 -7.17 -18.16
C THR A 448 12.13 -6.48 -16.97
N LEU A 449 12.22 -5.14 -16.89
CA LEU A 449 11.60 -4.35 -15.83
C LEU A 449 10.07 -4.42 -15.84
N VAL A 450 9.42 -4.27 -16.99
CA VAL A 450 7.95 -4.35 -17.07
C VAL A 450 7.46 -5.75 -16.71
N ASN A 451 8.14 -6.80 -17.17
CA ASN A 451 7.78 -8.16 -16.80
C ASN A 451 7.92 -8.38 -15.28
N ALA A 452 9.01 -7.89 -14.66
CA ALA A 452 9.17 -7.94 -13.21
C ALA A 452 8.09 -7.13 -12.45
N LEU A 453 7.69 -5.96 -12.97
CA LEU A 453 6.59 -5.17 -12.41
C LEU A 453 5.25 -5.90 -12.51
N ILE A 454 4.98 -6.59 -13.63
CA ILE A 454 3.76 -7.39 -13.81
C ILE A 454 3.70 -8.52 -12.78
N GLU A 455 4.80 -9.26 -12.61
CA GLU A 455 4.87 -10.35 -11.61
C GLU A 455 4.71 -9.81 -10.19
N LEU A 456 5.41 -8.72 -9.83
CA LEU A 456 5.22 -8.07 -8.54
C LEU A 456 3.75 -7.66 -8.33
N GLY A 457 3.13 -7.05 -9.34
CA GLY A 457 1.74 -6.61 -9.26
C GLY A 457 0.71 -7.74 -9.11
N ARG A 458 1.06 -8.98 -9.46
CA ARG A 458 0.24 -10.19 -9.27
C ARG A 458 0.36 -10.77 -7.87
N VAL A 459 1.36 -10.38 -7.08
CA VAL A 459 1.57 -10.87 -5.71
C VAL A 459 0.41 -10.40 -4.81
N ARG A 460 -0.39 -11.36 -4.34
CA ARG A 460 -1.59 -11.09 -3.50
C ARG A 460 -1.29 -10.76 -2.04
N LYS A 461 -0.11 -11.12 -1.55
CA LYS A 461 0.29 -10.88 -0.16
C LYS A 461 1.77 -10.59 -0.10
N VAL A 462 2.12 -9.38 0.32
CA VAL A 462 3.52 -9.02 0.58
C VAL A 462 3.88 -9.46 2.00
N PRO A 463 4.88 -10.34 2.20
CA PRO A 463 5.35 -10.71 3.53
C PRO A 463 5.84 -9.50 4.32
N THR A 464 5.72 -9.56 5.65
CA THR A 464 6.31 -8.52 6.50
C THR A 464 7.82 -8.71 6.55
N GLU A 465 8.58 -7.63 6.27
CA GLU A 465 10.04 -7.65 6.29
C GLU A 465 10.63 -7.60 7.72
N ARG A 466 9.84 -7.20 8.73
CA ARG A 466 10.25 -7.22 10.14
C ARG A 466 10.40 -8.67 10.64
N PHE A 467 11.61 -9.05 11.02
CA PHE A 467 11.90 -10.27 11.80
C PHE A 467 11.43 -10.01 13.25
N ASN A 468 10.54 -10.84 13.79
CA ASN A 468 10.22 -10.78 15.21
C ASN A 468 10.88 -12.01 15.89
N PRO A 469 12.06 -11.85 16.52
CA PRO A 469 12.82 -12.97 17.07
C PRO A 469 12.05 -13.74 18.16
N GLU A 470 11.10 -13.10 18.84
CA GLU A 470 10.32 -13.69 19.94
C GLU A 470 9.32 -14.78 19.51
N ARG A 471 9.00 -14.90 18.20
CA ARG A 471 8.06 -15.94 17.71
C ARG A 471 8.70 -17.29 17.43
N GLN A 472 10.03 -17.43 17.53
CA GLN A 472 10.71 -18.72 17.33
C GLN A 472 10.70 -19.61 18.58
N THR A 473 10.60 -19.06 19.78
CA THR A 473 10.68 -19.85 21.02
C THR A 473 9.49 -20.81 21.21
N GLU A 474 8.34 -20.53 20.59
CA GLU A 474 7.19 -21.45 20.63
C GLU A 474 7.26 -22.57 19.58
N TYR A 475 8.03 -22.41 18.50
CA TYR A 475 8.18 -23.44 17.46
C TYR A 475 9.44 -24.32 17.67
N ALA A 476 10.48 -23.80 18.33
CA ALA A 476 11.72 -24.53 18.59
C ALA A 476 11.59 -25.61 19.67
N ILE A 477 10.56 -25.55 20.53
CA ILE A 477 10.35 -26.56 21.60
C ILE A 477 9.66 -27.82 21.05
N SER A 478 9.00 -27.75 19.89
CA SER A 478 8.28 -28.90 19.31
C SER A 478 9.10 -29.69 18.28
N SER A 479 10.32 -29.27 17.93
CA SER A 479 11.16 -29.90 16.90
C SER A 479 12.35 -30.70 17.45
N ASN A 480 12.58 -30.73 18.77
CA ASN A 480 13.73 -31.44 19.38
C ASN A 480 13.49 -32.93 19.69
N LEU A 481 12.54 -33.56 19.01
CA LEU A 481 12.34 -35.01 19.07
C LEU A 481 12.22 -35.55 17.64
N PHE A 482 13.32 -35.57 16.90
CA PHE A 482 13.64 -36.64 15.94
C PHE A 482 15.09 -36.50 15.50
N SER A 483 15.90 -37.45 15.93
CA SER A 483 17.33 -37.56 15.62
C SER A 483 17.54 -37.79 14.11
N LEU A 484 18.54 -37.10 13.55
CA LEU A 484 19.08 -37.32 12.20
C LEU A 484 19.47 -38.79 11.97
N PRO A 485 19.19 -39.35 10.78
CA PRO A 485 20.09 -40.30 10.15
C PRO A 485 20.94 -39.63 9.08
N LYS A 486 22.21 -40.04 9.07
CA LYS A 486 23.30 -39.67 8.16
C LYS A 486 23.07 -40.08 6.70
N GLU A 487 23.68 -39.26 5.84
CA GLU A 487 24.33 -39.57 4.54
C GLU A 487 23.47 -40.14 3.40
N LEU A 488 23.26 -39.31 2.37
CA LEU A 488 22.82 -39.73 1.02
C LEU A 488 24.00 -40.36 0.25
N PRO A 489 23.74 -41.43 -0.52
CA PRO A 489 24.43 -41.68 -1.77
C PRO A 489 23.62 -41.19 -2.98
N SER A 490 24.37 -40.91 -4.04
CA SER A 490 24.06 -40.24 -5.30
C SER A 490 23.21 -41.03 -6.29
N ALA A 491 22.53 -40.24 -7.15
CA ALA A 491 22.11 -40.49 -8.53
C ALA A 491 21.12 -41.63 -8.81
N GLU A 492 19.94 -41.27 -9.35
CA GLU A 492 19.54 -41.63 -10.71
C GLU A 492 18.29 -40.84 -11.14
N THR A 493 18.20 -40.62 -12.45
CA THR A 493 17.20 -39.84 -13.16
C THR A 493 15.95 -40.68 -13.42
N GLU A 494 14.78 -40.31 -12.90
CA GLU A 494 13.52 -40.81 -13.45
C GLU A 494 12.40 -39.76 -13.49
N SER A 495 11.67 -39.85 -14.61
CA SER A 495 10.58 -39.04 -15.10
C SER A 495 9.25 -39.19 -14.33
N SER A 496 8.39 -38.18 -14.50
CA SER A 496 6.95 -38.11 -14.20
C SER A 496 6.20 -39.40 -13.81
N SER A 497 5.46 -39.34 -12.71
CA SER A 497 4.12 -39.93 -12.63
C SER A 497 3.24 -39.21 -11.60
N SER A 498 1.97 -39.03 -11.95
CA SER A 498 0.87 -38.59 -11.09
C SER A 498 0.63 -39.59 -9.94
N PRO A 499 0.24 -39.14 -8.72
CA PRO A 499 0.00 -40.05 -7.61
C PRO A 499 -1.24 -40.93 -7.82
N GLU A 500 -1.11 -42.21 -7.47
CA GLU A 500 -2.14 -43.26 -7.54
C GLU A 500 -3.49 -42.87 -6.87
N PRO A 501 -4.63 -43.42 -7.33
CA PRO A 501 -5.94 -43.16 -6.73
C PRO A 501 -6.07 -43.78 -5.32
N ARG A 502 -6.74 -43.06 -4.40
CA ARG A 502 -6.90 -43.45 -2.99
C ARG A 502 -7.92 -44.59 -2.82
N ASP A 503 -7.60 -45.57 -1.97
CA ASP A 503 -8.44 -46.75 -1.67
C ASP A 503 -9.50 -46.54 -0.57
N CYS A 504 -9.47 -45.42 0.18
CA CYS A 504 -10.43 -45.13 1.24
C CYS A 504 -10.68 -43.61 1.40
N PRO A 505 -11.77 -43.19 2.08
CA PRO A 505 -11.95 -41.80 2.50
C PRO A 505 -10.75 -41.30 3.28
N ILE A 506 -10.41 -40.02 3.13
CA ILE A 506 -9.24 -39.47 3.83
C ILE A 506 -9.50 -39.34 5.33
N SER A 507 -8.58 -39.84 6.15
CA SER A 507 -8.51 -39.54 7.57
C SER A 507 -7.76 -38.21 7.79
N LEU A 508 -8.40 -37.29 8.50
CA LEU A 508 -7.91 -35.93 8.72
C LEU A 508 -7.65 -35.70 10.20
N THR A 509 -6.73 -34.79 10.53
CA THR A 509 -6.53 -34.40 11.94
C THR A 509 -7.52 -33.32 12.36
N ASN A 510 -7.77 -33.20 13.66
CA ASN A 510 -8.63 -32.14 14.27
C ASN A 510 -8.17 -30.70 13.97
N ARG A 511 -7.06 -30.51 13.25
CA ARG A 511 -6.55 -29.21 12.80
C ARG A 511 -6.85 -28.93 11.32
N HIS A 512 -7.66 -29.75 10.66
CA HIS A 512 -8.07 -29.57 9.26
C HIS A 512 -9.55 -29.16 9.14
N CYS A 513 -9.88 -28.48 8.03
CA CYS A 513 -11.25 -28.22 7.62
C CYS A 513 -11.65 -29.17 6.47
N LEU A 514 -12.74 -29.93 6.64
CA LEU A 514 -13.20 -30.92 5.67
C LEU A 514 -13.52 -30.31 4.29
N PHE A 515 -13.98 -29.06 4.23
CA PHE A 515 -14.24 -28.37 2.96
C PHE A 515 -12.95 -27.94 2.27
N CYS A 516 -12.05 -27.30 3.01
CA CYS A 516 -10.86 -26.69 2.42
C CYS A 516 -9.78 -27.70 2.04
N THR A 517 -9.78 -28.89 2.64
CA THR A 517 -8.73 -29.90 2.39
C THR A 517 -8.75 -30.45 0.95
N PHE A 518 -9.88 -30.30 0.24
CA PHE A 518 -10.03 -30.76 -1.15
C PHE A 518 -10.06 -29.63 -2.18
N GLU A 519 -9.86 -28.38 -1.75
CA GLU A 519 -9.69 -27.26 -2.68
C GLU A 519 -8.21 -27.15 -3.08
N PRO A 520 -7.86 -27.11 -4.39
CA PRO A 520 -6.47 -27.10 -4.88
C PRO A 520 -5.60 -25.93 -4.37
N GLN A 521 -6.22 -24.94 -3.74
CA GLN A 521 -5.60 -23.67 -3.33
C GLN A 521 -5.38 -23.56 -1.81
N TYR A 522 -5.74 -24.58 -1.01
CA TYR A 522 -5.71 -24.49 0.46
C TYR A 522 -5.19 -25.76 1.16
N GLN A 523 -3.91 -25.77 1.51
CA GLN A 523 -3.43 -26.62 2.61
C GLN A 523 -3.70 -25.93 3.95
N SER A 524 -4.89 -26.14 4.50
CA SER A 524 -5.34 -25.45 5.72
C SER A 524 -5.03 -26.25 6.99
N TYR A 525 -3.76 -26.23 7.40
CA TYR A 525 -3.38 -26.67 8.74
C TYR A 525 -3.58 -25.51 9.73
N PHE A 526 -4.62 -25.61 10.57
CA PHE A 526 -4.92 -24.58 11.56
C PHE A 526 -4.04 -24.71 12.81
N ALA A 527 -3.63 -23.57 13.38
CA ALA A 527 -2.79 -23.52 14.58
C ALA A 527 -3.42 -24.20 15.82
N SER A 528 -4.75 -24.41 15.85
CA SER A 528 -5.42 -25.16 16.92
C SER A 528 -6.72 -25.80 16.38
N SER A 529 -7.18 -26.86 17.04
CA SER A 529 -8.45 -27.53 16.71
C SER A 529 -9.66 -26.60 16.87
N ARG A 530 -9.63 -25.70 17.85
CA ARG A 530 -10.67 -24.66 18.04
C ARG A 530 -10.82 -23.78 16.80
N LYS A 531 -9.71 -23.31 16.22
CA LYS A 531 -9.73 -22.46 15.02
C LYS A 531 -10.22 -23.23 13.79
N ALA A 532 -9.82 -24.49 13.63
CA ALA A 532 -10.33 -25.36 12.56
C ALA A 532 -11.86 -25.52 12.64
N ARG A 533 -12.38 -25.74 13.85
CA ARG A 533 -13.82 -25.84 14.10
C ARG A 533 -14.56 -24.52 13.84
N GLU A 534 -14.07 -23.40 14.39
CA GLU A 534 -14.67 -22.08 14.14
C GLU A 534 -14.72 -21.74 12.65
N HIS A 535 -13.69 -22.14 11.90
CA HIS A 535 -13.64 -21.98 10.46
C HIS A 535 -14.61 -22.92 9.74
N PHE A 536 -14.68 -24.19 10.12
CA PHE A 536 -15.66 -25.15 9.59
C PHE A 536 -17.12 -24.67 9.82
N GLU A 537 -17.42 -24.10 10.99
CA GLU A 537 -18.74 -23.52 11.29
C GLU A 537 -19.09 -22.35 10.36
N LYS A 538 -18.10 -21.59 9.85
CA LYS A 538 -18.35 -20.54 8.85
C LYS A 538 -18.78 -21.13 7.50
N HIS A 539 -18.24 -22.28 7.10
CA HIS A 539 -18.73 -22.99 5.91
C HIS A 539 -20.15 -23.49 6.09
N LEU A 540 -20.46 -24.07 7.26
CA LEU A 540 -21.81 -24.54 7.57
C LEU A 540 -22.86 -23.43 7.55
N ARG A 541 -22.53 -22.18 7.91
CA ARG A 541 -23.47 -21.05 7.85
C ARG A 541 -23.99 -20.73 6.44
N LYS A 542 -23.36 -21.26 5.38
CA LYS A 542 -23.86 -21.12 4.00
C LYS A 542 -25.10 -21.99 3.74
N TYR A 543 -25.31 -23.03 4.54
CA TYR A 543 -26.42 -23.97 4.43
C TYR A 543 -27.45 -23.71 5.53
N LYS A 544 -28.72 -24.03 5.28
CA LYS A 544 -29.74 -24.04 6.34
C LYS A 544 -29.54 -25.28 7.23
N PRO A 545 -29.90 -25.23 8.52
CA PRO A 545 -29.63 -26.32 9.48
C PRO A 545 -30.09 -27.72 9.06
N THR A 546 -31.15 -27.82 8.25
CA THR A 546 -31.76 -29.05 7.76
C THR A 546 -31.55 -29.30 6.26
N GLU A 547 -30.79 -28.44 5.57
CA GLU A 547 -30.53 -28.56 4.14
C GLU A 547 -29.62 -29.77 3.85
N PRO A 548 -29.86 -30.54 2.78
CA PRO A 548 -28.95 -31.61 2.39
C PRO A 548 -27.58 -31.05 1.98
N ILE A 549 -26.50 -31.60 2.57
CA ILE A 549 -25.12 -31.18 2.31
C ILE A 549 -24.31 -32.39 1.83
N THR A 550 -23.68 -32.27 0.68
CA THR A 550 -22.79 -33.30 0.13
C THR A 550 -21.43 -33.27 0.83
N CYS A 551 -20.88 -34.43 1.16
CA CYS A 551 -19.52 -34.53 1.68
C CYS A 551 -18.50 -34.03 0.62
N PRO A 552 -17.55 -33.16 0.98
CA PRO A 552 -16.51 -32.67 0.07
C PRO A 552 -15.54 -33.75 -0.42
N ASP A 553 -15.39 -34.85 0.32
CA ASP A 553 -14.61 -36.00 -0.14
C ASP A 553 -15.39 -36.71 -1.25
N ARG A 554 -14.86 -36.64 -2.48
CA ARG A 554 -15.46 -37.30 -3.65
C ARG A 554 -15.54 -38.82 -3.50
N TYR A 555 -14.80 -39.42 -2.57
CA TYR A 555 -14.89 -40.85 -2.27
C TYR A 555 -16.17 -41.19 -1.49
N CYS A 556 -16.63 -40.29 -0.61
CA CYS A 556 -17.80 -40.57 0.22
C CYS A 556 -19.11 -40.60 -0.58
N GLN A 557 -19.27 -39.73 -1.59
CA GLN A 557 -20.49 -39.60 -2.42
C GLN A 557 -21.81 -39.53 -1.62
N LEU A 558 -21.75 -39.13 -0.35
CA LEU A 558 -22.89 -39.09 0.56
C LEU A 558 -23.49 -37.68 0.62
N VAL A 559 -24.82 -37.62 0.53
CA VAL A 559 -25.61 -36.41 0.79
C VAL A 559 -26.24 -36.54 2.18
N LEU A 560 -25.89 -35.62 3.07
CA LEU A 560 -26.18 -35.71 4.50
C LEU A 560 -27.26 -34.71 4.88
N SER A 561 -28.24 -35.14 5.67
CA SER A 561 -29.41 -34.33 6.04
C SER A 561 -29.07 -33.28 7.11
N GLY A 562 -28.47 -32.17 6.70
CA GLY A 562 -28.21 -31.02 7.57
C GLY A 562 -26.91 -31.06 8.37
N HIS A 563 -26.72 -30.02 9.18
CA HIS A 563 -25.44 -29.73 9.85
C HIS A 563 -25.01 -30.85 10.82
N LYS A 564 -25.97 -31.45 11.54
CA LYS A 564 -25.69 -32.51 12.51
C LYS A 564 -25.19 -33.78 11.82
N ALA A 565 -25.84 -34.18 10.71
CA ALA A 565 -25.47 -35.38 9.96
C ALA A 565 -24.05 -35.26 9.38
N LEU A 566 -23.70 -34.08 8.84
CA LEU A 566 -22.34 -33.84 8.33
C LEU A 566 -21.27 -33.85 9.43
N LYS A 567 -21.55 -33.29 10.60
CA LYS A 567 -20.60 -33.34 11.73
C LYS A 567 -20.38 -34.75 12.25
N ARG A 568 -21.42 -35.59 12.29
CA ARG A 568 -21.26 -37.02 12.64
C ARG A 568 -20.42 -37.75 11.59
N HIS A 569 -20.78 -37.62 10.32
CA HIS A 569 -20.03 -38.23 9.22
C HIS A 569 -18.55 -37.81 9.21
N ALA A 570 -18.24 -36.54 9.48
CA ALA A 570 -16.86 -36.07 9.57
C ALA A 570 -16.07 -36.74 10.72
N GLU A 571 -16.71 -37.04 11.84
CA GLU A 571 -16.09 -37.72 12.98
C GLU A 571 -15.93 -39.22 12.74
N ASP A 572 -16.96 -39.86 12.18
CA ASP A 572 -17.01 -41.31 11.97
C ASP A 572 -16.15 -41.77 10.78
N VAL A 573 -16.16 -41.02 9.67
CA VAL A 573 -15.51 -41.41 8.41
C VAL A 573 -14.18 -40.69 8.17
N HIS A 574 -14.08 -39.40 8.52
CA HIS A 574 -12.87 -38.60 8.31
C HIS A 574 -12.05 -38.40 9.60
N HIS A 575 -12.50 -38.94 10.74
CA HIS A 575 -11.86 -38.83 12.04
C HIS A 575 -11.57 -37.38 12.51
N VAL A 576 -12.39 -36.42 12.06
CA VAL A 576 -12.31 -35.00 12.47
C VAL A 576 -13.48 -34.59 13.34
N ARG A 577 -13.15 -33.95 14.47
CA ARG A 577 -14.11 -33.52 15.47
C ARG A 577 -14.50 -32.06 15.29
N TYR A 578 -15.75 -31.82 14.91
CA TYR A 578 -16.34 -30.49 14.81
C TYR A 578 -17.41 -30.20 15.86
N PHE A 579 -17.83 -31.17 16.67
CA PHE A 579 -18.70 -30.90 17.81
C PHE A 579 -17.96 -30.16 18.94
N THR A 580 -18.67 -29.33 19.68
CA THR A 580 -18.26 -28.96 21.04
C THR A 580 -18.60 -30.09 22.00
N GLU A 581 -17.92 -30.15 23.14
CA GLU A 581 -18.16 -31.18 24.17
C GLU A 581 -19.61 -31.15 24.67
N ALA A 582 -20.17 -29.96 24.86
CA ALA A 582 -21.59 -29.77 25.17
C ALA A 582 -22.53 -30.26 24.04
N GLN A 583 -22.13 -30.12 22.77
CA GLN A 583 -22.92 -30.60 21.63
C GLN A 583 -22.86 -32.12 21.43
N ARG A 584 -21.78 -32.79 21.86
CA ARG A 584 -21.68 -34.27 21.83
C ARG A 584 -22.70 -34.90 22.77
N ILE A 585 -22.79 -34.37 23.99
CA ILE A 585 -23.77 -34.81 25.00
C ILE A 585 -25.21 -34.65 24.45
N GLN A 586 -25.50 -33.52 23.79
CA GLN A 586 -26.81 -33.28 23.19
C GLN A 586 -27.07 -34.09 21.90
N ALA A 587 -26.02 -34.57 21.25
CA ALA A 587 -26.09 -35.39 20.03
C ALA A 587 -26.01 -36.90 20.29
N GLY A 588 -25.95 -37.34 21.55
CA GLY A 588 -25.98 -38.76 21.92
C GLY A 588 -24.70 -39.53 21.55
N PHE A 589 -23.55 -38.86 21.58
CA PHE A 589 -22.22 -39.48 21.45
C PHE A 589 -21.65 -39.97 22.78
#